data_AF-A0A2U1PSL3-F1
#
_entry.id   AF-A0A2U1PSL3-F1
#
_cell.length_a   1.000
_cell.length_b   1.000
_cell.length_c   1.000
_cell.angle_alpha   90.00
_cell.angle_beta   90.00
_cell.angle_gamma   90.00
#
_symmetry.space_group_name_H-M   'P 1'
#
loop_
_entity.id
_entity.type
_entity.pdbx_description
1 polymer ?
#
loop_
_entity_poly.entity_id
_entity_poly.type
_entity_poly.pdbx_seq_one_letter_code
_entity_poly.pdbx_strand_id
1 'polypeptide(L)'
;MAEVAVICVDSCYWVSRANGGKGLIRAQAEAIKFYCKEKLKIHPLNTVCLAAMGESPCFSEPTRDLEEISSALKRLSYTGMMHIPIRRVMYYFNRSDLPKRRLVVFAGGLVLMGREFLGECATAFKESNVAVDVINFGLQGPRKKPYLQDYFLAAADNNGNCRYLYAPSGSRVSLSKQLESSPIMPRVGEDEDGIALAALACLSMQKKREPRTYRPIREDEDAEDVETLGMNKGK
;
A
#
# COMPACT_ATOMS: atom_id res chain seq x y z
N MET A 1 13.81 -14.88 -11.15
CA MET A 1 13.00 -15.87 -11.90
C MET A 1 11.94 -15.16 -12.72
N ALA A 2 11.30 -15.84 -13.69
CA ALA A 2 10.21 -15.25 -14.48
C ALA A 2 8.94 -15.07 -13.62
N GLU A 3 8.24 -13.95 -13.81
CA GLU A 3 7.06 -13.58 -13.01
C GLU A 3 6.00 -12.89 -13.88
N VAL A 4 4.72 -13.21 -13.62
CA VAL A 4 3.58 -12.41 -14.08
C VAL A 4 3.16 -11.44 -12.97
N ALA A 5 3.11 -10.14 -13.29
CA ALA A 5 2.68 -9.11 -12.36
C ALA A 5 1.36 -8.46 -12.81
N VAL A 6 0.32 -8.60 -11.98
CA VAL A 6 -0.97 -7.92 -12.18
C VAL A 6 -0.97 -6.64 -11.35
N ILE A 7 -1.11 -5.49 -12.03
CA ILE A 7 -1.11 -4.18 -11.40
C ILE A 7 -2.55 -3.69 -11.29
N CYS A 8 -3.05 -3.66 -10.07
CA CYS A 8 -4.35 -3.10 -9.73
C CYS A 8 -4.25 -1.58 -9.63
N VAL A 9 -4.96 -0.90 -10.52
CA VAL A 9 -4.95 0.55 -10.66
C VAL A 9 -6.18 1.12 -9.98
N ASP A 10 -5.99 2.01 -9.01
CA ASP A 10 -7.11 2.76 -8.45
C ASP A 10 -7.73 3.66 -9.52
N SER A 11 -8.99 3.36 -9.85
CA SER A 11 -9.81 4.14 -10.76
C SER A 11 -11.13 4.53 -10.09
N CYS A 12 -11.17 4.62 -8.76
CA CYS A 12 -12.37 5.05 -8.04
C CYS A 12 -12.55 6.58 -8.09
N TYR A 13 -13.75 7.04 -7.76
CA TYR A 13 -14.08 8.48 -7.80
C TYR A 13 -13.28 9.34 -6.79
N TRP A 14 -12.70 8.74 -5.74
CA TRP A 14 -11.90 9.49 -4.76
C TRP A 14 -10.64 10.06 -5.38
N VAL A 15 -10.00 9.30 -6.28
CA VAL A 15 -8.77 9.72 -6.96
C VAL A 15 -9.02 10.93 -7.86
N SER A 16 -10.18 11.00 -8.52
CA SER A 16 -10.55 12.15 -9.35
C SER A 16 -10.97 13.38 -8.55
N ARG A 17 -11.43 13.22 -7.30
CA ARG A 17 -11.90 14.32 -6.45
C ARG A 17 -10.80 14.93 -5.56
N ALA A 18 -9.79 14.18 -5.16
CA ALA A 18 -8.74 14.65 -4.24
C ALA A 18 -7.77 15.67 -4.90
N ASN A 19 -7.53 16.83 -4.25
CA ASN A 19 -6.54 17.86 -4.64
C ASN A 19 -6.46 18.14 -6.15
N GLY A 20 -7.61 18.40 -6.80
CA GLY A 20 -7.67 18.71 -8.23
C GLY A 20 -7.54 17.52 -9.18
N GLY A 21 -7.49 16.28 -8.66
CA GLY A 21 -7.63 14.98 -9.34
C GLY A 21 -6.51 14.63 -10.33
N LYS A 22 -6.25 15.52 -11.28
CA LYS A 22 -5.26 15.36 -12.36
C LYS A 22 -3.85 15.09 -11.85
N GLY A 23 -3.46 15.71 -10.73
CA GLY A 23 -2.13 15.50 -10.13
C GLY A 23 -1.93 14.08 -9.62
N LEU A 24 -2.93 13.54 -8.91
CA LEU A 24 -2.88 12.19 -8.34
C LEU A 24 -2.93 11.12 -9.44
N ILE A 25 -3.82 11.31 -10.42
CA ILE A 25 -3.93 10.47 -11.62
C ILE A 25 -2.60 10.41 -12.37
N ARG A 26 -1.96 11.58 -12.58
CA ARG A 26 -0.66 11.66 -13.26
C ARG A 26 0.43 10.95 -12.46
N ALA A 27 0.52 11.21 -11.16
CA ALA A 27 1.52 10.59 -10.30
C ALA A 27 1.40 9.06 -10.25
N GLN A 28 0.17 8.55 -10.19
CA GLN A 28 -0.13 7.12 -10.24
C GLN A 28 0.29 6.51 -11.59
N ALA A 29 -0.08 7.13 -12.71
CA ALA A 29 0.31 6.65 -14.04
C ALA A 29 1.83 6.65 -14.24
N GLU A 30 2.53 7.69 -13.78
CA GLU A 30 3.99 7.77 -13.83
C GLU A 30 4.67 6.67 -12.97
N ALA A 31 4.14 6.41 -11.77
CA ALA A 31 4.65 5.36 -10.88
C ALA A 31 4.42 3.94 -11.44
N ILE A 32 3.24 3.68 -12.00
CA ILE A 32 2.93 2.39 -12.65
C ILE A 32 3.85 2.15 -13.84
N LYS A 33 4.01 3.14 -14.73
CA LYS A 33 4.91 3.00 -15.88
C LYS A 33 6.35 2.75 -15.45
N PHE A 34 6.81 3.43 -14.41
CA PHE A 34 8.13 3.21 -13.84
C PHE A 34 8.30 1.79 -13.29
N TYR A 35 7.32 1.30 -12.50
CA TYR A 35 7.29 -0.07 -12.01
C TYR A 35 7.34 -1.09 -13.15
N CYS A 36 6.47 -0.96 -14.16
CA CYS A 36 6.43 -1.86 -15.32
C CYS A 36 7.77 -1.90 -16.05
N LYS A 37 8.37 -0.72 -16.29
CA LYS A 37 9.65 -0.60 -16.98
C LYS A 37 10.74 -1.38 -16.27
N GLU A 38 10.89 -1.22 -14.96
CA GLU A 38 11.92 -1.95 -14.21
C GLU A 38 11.58 -3.44 -14.08
N LYS A 39 10.30 -3.81 -13.92
CA LYS A 39 9.91 -5.22 -13.86
C LYS A 39 10.26 -5.99 -15.13
N LEU A 40 10.03 -5.38 -16.29
CA LEU A 40 10.30 -5.99 -17.60
C LEU A 40 11.79 -6.10 -17.92
N LYS A 41 12.63 -5.24 -17.34
CA LYS A 41 14.10 -5.30 -17.46
C LYS A 41 14.72 -6.46 -16.68
N ILE A 42 14.14 -6.85 -15.55
CA ILE A 42 14.71 -7.87 -14.67
C ILE A 42 14.79 -9.23 -15.33
N HIS A 43 13.79 -9.58 -16.15
CA HIS A 43 13.76 -10.88 -16.80
C HIS A 43 13.05 -10.81 -18.16
N PRO A 44 13.60 -11.45 -19.20
CA PRO A 44 13.04 -11.40 -20.56
C PRO A 44 11.67 -12.07 -20.70
N LEU A 45 11.29 -12.94 -19.76
CA LEU A 45 9.97 -13.57 -19.73
C LEU A 45 8.96 -12.89 -18.79
N ASN A 46 9.36 -11.84 -18.05
CA ASN A 46 8.40 -11.15 -17.20
C ASN A 46 7.28 -10.53 -18.03
N THR A 47 6.06 -10.57 -17.52
CA THR A 47 4.91 -9.91 -18.13
C THR A 47 4.20 -9.06 -17.09
N VAL A 48 3.58 -7.97 -17.55
CA VAL A 48 2.79 -7.06 -16.71
C VAL A 48 1.42 -6.88 -17.32
N CYS A 49 0.39 -6.71 -16.48
CA CYS A 49 -0.93 -6.31 -16.94
C CYS A 49 -1.61 -5.34 -15.96
N LEU A 50 -2.65 -4.67 -16.43
CA LEU A 50 -3.44 -3.73 -15.62
C LEU A 50 -4.84 -4.26 -15.36
N ALA A 51 -5.33 -4.03 -14.15
CA ALA A 51 -6.72 -4.23 -13.77
C ALA A 51 -7.24 -3.00 -13.02
N ALA A 52 -8.28 -2.35 -13.52
CA ALA A 52 -8.92 -1.25 -12.82
C ALA A 52 -9.69 -1.73 -11.57
N MET A 53 -9.62 -0.97 -10.48
CA MET A 53 -10.32 -1.27 -9.22
C MET A 53 -11.61 -0.47 -9.01
N GLY A 54 -11.87 0.56 -9.82
CA GLY A 54 -13.17 1.22 -9.85
C GLY A 54 -14.14 0.47 -10.76
N GLU A 55 -15.19 1.15 -11.22
CA GLU A 55 -16.16 0.59 -12.17
C GLU A 55 -15.67 0.62 -13.63
N SER A 56 -14.45 1.07 -13.87
CA SER A 56 -13.88 1.11 -15.22
C SER A 56 -13.73 -0.31 -15.76
N PRO A 57 -14.20 -0.61 -16.98
CA PRO A 57 -13.97 -1.90 -17.61
C PRO A 57 -12.52 -2.04 -18.10
N CYS A 58 -11.62 -1.09 -17.80
CA CYS A 58 -10.27 -1.05 -18.34
C CYS A 58 -9.38 -2.17 -17.77
N PHE A 59 -8.77 -2.93 -18.67
CA PHE A 59 -7.72 -3.91 -18.40
C PHE A 59 -6.74 -3.96 -19.58
N SER A 60 -5.61 -4.63 -19.37
CA SER A 60 -4.71 -5.07 -20.44
C SER A 60 -4.43 -6.55 -20.30
N GLU A 61 -4.10 -7.23 -21.40
CA GLU A 61 -3.57 -8.58 -21.31
C GLU A 61 -2.13 -8.56 -20.74
N PRO A 62 -1.61 -9.68 -20.21
CA PRO A 62 -0.21 -9.82 -19.84
C PRO A 62 0.69 -9.53 -21.04
N THR A 63 1.44 -8.44 -20.96
CA THR A 63 2.21 -7.90 -22.07
C THR A 63 3.61 -7.50 -21.63
N ARG A 64 4.50 -7.35 -22.60
CA ARG A 64 5.82 -6.73 -22.44
C ARG A 64 5.88 -5.34 -23.09
N ASP A 65 4.79 -4.91 -23.72
CA ASP A 65 4.72 -3.62 -24.39
C ASP A 65 4.29 -2.51 -23.42
N LEU A 66 5.19 -1.56 -23.16
CA LEU A 66 4.94 -0.41 -22.31
C LEU A 66 3.95 0.59 -22.94
N GLU A 67 3.80 0.59 -24.27
CA GLU A 67 2.84 1.44 -24.96
C GLU A 67 1.42 0.90 -24.79
N GLU A 68 1.23 -0.41 -24.77
CA GLU A 68 -0.07 -1.02 -24.46
C GLU A 68 -0.53 -0.66 -23.04
N ILE A 69 0.37 -0.76 -22.06
CA ILE A 69 0.14 -0.32 -20.67
C ILE A 69 -0.17 1.18 -20.63
N SER A 70 0.60 2.00 -21.35
CA SER A 70 0.39 3.45 -21.42
C SER A 70 -0.96 3.81 -22.06
N SER A 71 -1.39 3.06 -23.07
CA SER A 71 -2.67 3.23 -23.74
C SER A 71 -3.82 2.83 -22.83
N ALA A 72 -3.71 1.70 -22.11
CA ALA A 72 -4.69 1.27 -21.12
C ALA A 72 -4.87 2.31 -20.01
N LEU A 73 -3.78 2.87 -19.45
CA LEU A 73 -3.88 3.93 -18.43
C LEU A 73 -4.63 5.18 -18.93
N LYS A 74 -4.49 5.54 -20.22
CA LYS A 74 -5.21 6.68 -20.82
C LYS A 74 -6.72 6.42 -20.98
N ARG A 75 -7.14 5.16 -21.08
CA ARG A 75 -8.55 4.76 -21.23
C ARG A 75 -9.31 4.65 -19.90
N LEU A 76 -8.64 4.86 -18.76
CA LEU A 76 -9.25 4.73 -17.45
C LEU A 76 -10.34 5.78 -17.21
N SER A 77 -11.50 5.30 -16.77
CA SER A 77 -12.57 6.12 -16.22
C SER A 77 -12.50 6.09 -14.69
N TYR A 78 -12.47 7.27 -14.05
CA TYR A 78 -12.35 7.38 -12.59
C TYR A 78 -13.73 7.48 -11.95
N THR A 79 -14.41 6.33 -11.81
CA THR A 79 -15.80 6.21 -11.37
C THR A 79 -15.97 5.04 -10.40
N GLY A 80 -17.05 5.09 -9.63
CA GLY A 80 -17.41 4.00 -8.72
C GLY A 80 -16.51 3.86 -7.49
N MET A 81 -16.80 2.83 -6.71
CA MET A 81 -16.12 2.49 -5.47
C MET A 81 -14.91 1.58 -5.72
N MET A 82 -13.92 1.58 -4.83
CA MET A 82 -12.72 0.76 -4.99
C MET A 82 -12.94 -0.67 -4.49
N HIS A 83 -12.82 -1.63 -5.40
CA HIS A 83 -12.89 -3.07 -5.17
C HIS A 83 -11.72 -3.79 -5.85
N ILE A 84 -11.13 -4.77 -5.18
CA ILE A 84 -10.09 -5.62 -5.79
C ILE A 84 -10.79 -6.60 -6.76
N PRO A 85 -10.46 -6.59 -8.07
CA PRO A 85 -11.15 -7.40 -9.07
C PRO A 85 -10.64 -8.86 -9.07
N ILE A 86 -10.85 -9.58 -7.96
CA ILE A 86 -10.29 -10.91 -7.69
C ILE A 86 -10.45 -11.89 -8.85
N ARG A 87 -11.66 -12.03 -9.41
CA ARG A 87 -11.94 -12.98 -10.49
C ARG A 87 -11.05 -12.72 -11.71
N ARG A 88 -10.85 -11.44 -12.06
CA ARG A 88 -10.04 -11.06 -13.23
C ARG A 88 -8.54 -11.21 -12.95
N VAL A 89 -8.10 -10.84 -11.74
CA VAL A 89 -6.72 -11.05 -11.30
C VAL A 89 -6.36 -12.55 -11.34
N MET A 90 -7.20 -13.40 -10.74
CA MET A 90 -7.01 -14.85 -10.73
C MET A 90 -7.05 -15.47 -12.13
N TYR A 91 -7.88 -14.93 -13.04
CA TYR A 91 -7.89 -15.35 -14.44
C TYR A 91 -6.51 -15.18 -15.10
N TYR A 92 -5.84 -14.04 -14.91
CA TYR A 92 -4.50 -13.83 -15.47
C TYR A 92 -3.44 -14.74 -14.84
N PHE A 93 -3.52 -14.96 -13.53
CA PHE A 93 -2.61 -15.86 -12.82
C PHE A 93 -2.76 -17.32 -13.22
N ASN A 94 -3.97 -17.78 -13.49
CA ASN A 94 -4.26 -19.16 -13.88
C ASN A 94 -3.94 -19.44 -15.34
N ARG A 95 -3.93 -18.42 -16.20
CA ARG A 95 -3.53 -18.54 -17.61
C ARG A 95 -2.02 -18.44 -17.84
N SER A 96 -1.28 -18.00 -16.85
CA SER A 96 0.17 -17.81 -16.96
C SER A 96 0.91 -19.07 -16.54
N ASP A 97 1.79 -19.56 -17.43
CA ASP A 97 2.71 -20.65 -17.14
C ASP A 97 3.95 -20.20 -16.34
N LEU A 98 4.08 -18.89 -16.05
CA LEU A 98 5.20 -18.36 -15.28
C LEU A 98 5.15 -18.81 -13.81
N PRO A 99 6.30 -19.17 -13.21
CA PRO A 99 6.33 -19.78 -11.88
C PRO A 99 6.00 -18.81 -10.75
N LYS A 100 6.32 -17.51 -10.90
CA LYS A 100 6.04 -16.49 -9.89
C LYS A 100 4.83 -15.63 -10.29
N ARG A 101 4.01 -15.28 -9.30
CA ARG A 101 2.83 -14.43 -9.44
C ARG A 101 2.89 -13.29 -8.43
N ARG A 102 2.62 -12.07 -8.89
CA ARG A 102 2.62 -10.89 -8.03
C ARG A 102 1.42 -10.00 -8.31
N LEU A 103 0.74 -9.59 -7.25
CA LEU A 103 -0.32 -8.60 -7.27
C LEU A 103 0.25 -7.29 -6.71
N VAL A 104 0.15 -6.21 -7.47
CA VAL A 104 0.61 -4.88 -7.05
C VAL A 104 -0.57 -3.94 -7.02
N VAL A 105 -0.98 -3.53 -5.83
CA VAL A 105 -2.18 -2.73 -5.60
C VAL A 105 -1.81 -1.28 -5.34
N PHE A 106 -2.10 -0.40 -6.30
CA PHE A 106 -2.05 1.04 -6.08
C PHE A 106 -3.37 1.47 -5.46
N ALA A 107 -3.39 1.82 -4.17
CA ALA A 107 -4.58 2.27 -3.45
C ALA A 107 -4.51 3.78 -3.12
N GLY A 108 -5.23 4.60 -3.88
CA GLY A 108 -5.34 6.06 -3.71
C GLY A 108 -6.56 6.48 -2.88
N GLY A 109 -7.61 5.67 -2.90
CA GLY A 109 -8.90 5.81 -2.23
C GLY A 109 -9.14 4.74 -1.16
N LEU A 110 -10.35 4.72 -0.61
CA LEU A 110 -10.76 3.77 0.43
C LEU A 110 -11.19 2.44 -0.19
N VAL A 111 -10.64 1.31 0.28
CA VAL A 111 -11.16 -0.03 -0.03
C VAL A 111 -12.53 -0.17 0.67
N LEU A 112 -13.61 -0.31 -0.09
CA LEU A 112 -14.97 -0.40 0.45
C LEU A 112 -15.50 -1.84 0.51
N MET A 113 -14.58 -2.81 0.54
CA MET A 113 -14.89 -4.23 0.71
C MET A 113 -15.10 -4.54 2.20
N GLY A 114 -16.11 -5.36 2.50
CA GLY A 114 -16.30 -5.91 3.85
C GLY A 114 -15.10 -6.76 4.27
N ARG A 115 -14.82 -6.83 5.59
CA ARG A 115 -13.67 -7.60 6.12
C ARG A 115 -13.71 -9.08 5.71
N GLU A 116 -14.90 -9.68 5.71
CA GLU A 116 -15.10 -11.07 5.31
C GLU A 116 -14.68 -11.31 3.86
N PHE A 117 -15.24 -10.55 2.92
CA PHE A 117 -14.89 -10.66 1.50
C PHE A 117 -13.41 -10.32 1.22
N LEU A 118 -12.83 -9.38 1.96
CA LEU A 118 -11.41 -9.06 1.85
C LEU A 118 -10.53 -10.21 2.36
N GLY A 119 -10.98 -10.91 3.41
CA GLY A 119 -10.35 -12.13 3.93
C GLY A 119 -10.42 -13.29 2.94
N GLU A 120 -11.57 -13.54 2.32
CA GLU A 120 -11.71 -14.52 1.25
C GLU A 120 -10.77 -14.22 0.08
N CYS A 121 -10.67 -12.94 -0.30
CA CYS A 121 -9.74 -12.54 -1.36
C CYS A 121 -8.28 -12.81 -0.99
N ALA A 122 -7.89 -12.50 0.25
CA ALA A 122 -6.55 -12.73 0.75
C ALA A 122 -6.20 -14.23 0.79
N THR A 123 -7.12 -15.07 1.26
CA THR A 123 -6.96 -16.53 1.30
C THR A 123 -6.76 -17.10 -0.10
N ALA A 124 -7.55 -16.65 -1.09
CA ALA A 124 -7.40 -17.11 -2.47
C ALA A 124 -6.02 -16.78 -3.07
N PHE A 125 -5.47 -15.60 -2.76
CA PHE A 125 -4.10 -15.23 -3.17
C PHE A 125 -3.04 -16.07 -2.46
N LYS A 126 -3.22 -16.34 -1.16
CA LYS A 126 -2.31 -17.16 -0.36
C LYS A 126 -2.25 -18.61 -0.87
N GLU A 127 -3.41 -19.23 -1.09
CA GLU A 127 -3.52 -20.61 -1.62
C GLU A 127 -2.88 -20.73 -3.01
N SER A 128 -2.93 -19.66 -3.80
CA SER A 128 -2.35 -19.60 -5.15
C SER A 128 -0.88 -19.15 -5.17
N ASN A 129 -0.27 -19.00 -3.99
CA ASN A 129 1.10 -18.50 -3.79
C ASN A 129 1.40 -17.18 -4.53
N VAL A 130 0.47 -16.24 -4.45
CA VAL A 130 0.61 -14.90 -5.03
C VAL A 130 1.26 -13.96 -4.02
N ALA A 131 2.36 -13.32 -4.39
CA ALA A 131 2.95 -12.24 -3.60
C ALA A 131 2.12 -10.96 -3.73
N VAL A 132 1.81 -10.28 -2.63
CA VAL A 132 0.95 -9.08 -2.65
C VAL A 132 1.69 -7.84 -2.14
N ASP A 133 1.78 -6.83 -2.99
CA ASP A 133 2.36 -5.53 -2.66
C ASP A 133 1.26 -4.46 -2.66
N VAL A 134 1.13 -3.69 -1.58
CA VAL A 134 0.17 -2.58 -1.48
C VAL A 134 0.90 -1.25 -1.39
N ILE A 135 0.65 -0.37 -2.36
CA ILE A 135 1.09 1.02 -2.37
C ILE A 135 -0.08 1.90 -1.95
N ASN A 136 -0.09 2.34 -0.70
CA ASN A 136 -1.07 3.31 -0.20
C ASN A 136 -0.59 4.73 -0.50
N PHE A 137 -1.27 5.39 -1.43
CA PHE A 137 -1.00 6.77 -1.80
C PHE A 137 -2.28 7.63 -1.71
N GLY A 138 -2.21 8.91 -2.02
CA GLY A 138 -3.40 9.77 -1.99
C GLY A 138 -3.70 10.42 -0.63
N LEU A 139 -4.88 11.04 -0.55
CA LEU A 139 -5.34 11.71 0.66
C LEU A 139 -5.76 10.66 1.72
N GLN A 140 -5.26 10.84 2.94
CA GLN A 140 -5.60 9.99 4.06
C GLN A 140 -6.81 10.57 4.78
N GLY A 141 -7.95 9.87 4.73
CA GLY A 141 -9.03 10.09 5.68
C GLY A 141 -8.61 9.56 7.06
N PRO A 142 -9.04 10.17 8.17
CA PRO A 142 -8.62 9.75 9.49
C PRO A 142 -9.11 8.31 9.77
N ARG A 143 -8.16 7.44 10.13
CA ARG A 143 -8.32 6.19 10.90
C ARG A 143 -8.81 4.90 10.21
N LYS A 144 -9.38 4.90 8.99
CA LYS A 144 -9.94 3.63 8.40
C LYS A 144 -9.11 2.97 7.29
N LYS A 145 -8.27 3.71 6.54
CA LYS A 145 -7.46 3.15 5.43
C LYS A 145 -6.43 2.09 5.86
N PRO A 146 -5.59 2.33 6.88
CA PRO A 146 -4.45 1.45 7.16
C PRO A 146 -4.91 0.07 7.62
N TYR A 147 -5.92 0.01 8.49
CA TYR A 147 -6.36 -1.24 9.12
C TYR A 147 -6.81 -2.31 8.11
N LEU A 148 -7.56 -1.93 7.07
CA LEU A 148 -8.05 -2.89 6.08
C LEU A 148 -6.92 -3.39 5.17
N GLN A 149 -5.95 -2.53 4.87
CA GLN A 149 -4.79 -2.90 4.05
C GLN A 149 -3.83 -3.78 4.84
N ASP A 150 -3.58 -3.46 6.11
CA ASP A 150 -2.77 -4.26 7.03
C ASP A 150 -3.41 -5.64 7.24
N TYR A 151 -4.73 -5.69 7.44
CA TYR A 151 -5.47 -6.95 7.54
C TYR A 151 -5.37 -7.80 6.27
N PHE A 152 -5.57 -7.18 5.10
CA PHE A 152 -5.47 -7.86 3.81
C PHE A 152 -4.08 -8.46 3.58
N LEU A 153 -3.03 -7.69 3.84
CA LEU A 153 -1.65 -8.15 3.71
C LEU A 153 -1.34 -9.28 4.70
N ALA A 154 -1.74 -9.16 5.96
CA ALA A 154 -1.52 -10.20 6.96
C ALA A 154 -2.23 -11.52 6.61
N ALA A 155 -3.42 -11.44 6.03
CA ALA A 155 -4.17 -12.62 5.59
C ALA A 155 -3.59 -13.24 4.30
N ALA A 156 -3.05 -12.41 3.39
CA ALA A 156 -2.48 -12.85 2.12
C ALA A 156 -1.02 -13.34 2.25
N ASP A 157 -0.32 -12.94 3.32
CA ASP A 157 1.10 -13.23 3.48
C ASP A 157 1.39 -14.73 3.48
N ASN A 158 2.33 -15.11 2.61
CA ASN A 158 2.86 -16.45 2.50
C ASN A 158 4.39 -16.37 2.58
N ASN A 159 4.92 -16.63 3.79
CA ASN A 159 6.35 -16.62 4.08
C ASN A 159 7.02 -15.24 3.86
N GLY A 160 6.36 -14.14 4.24
CA GLY A 160 6.94 -12.79 4.14
C GLY A 160 7.06 -12.27 2.71
N ASN A 161 6.24 -12.78 1.80
CA ASN A 161 6.24 -12.40 0.38
C ASN A 161 5.42 -11.11 0.11
N CYS A 162 4.69 -10.60 1.11
CA CYS A 162 3.86 -9.42 0.99
C CYS A 162 4.56 -8.15 1.49
N ARG A 163 4.31 -7.01 0.85
CA ARG A 163 4.96 -5.73 1.17
C ARG A 163 3.97 -4.58 1.20
N TYR A 164 4.26 -3.60 2.06
CA TYR A 164 3.46 -2.38 2.19
C TYR A 164 4.32 -1.14 2.00
N LEU A 165 3.84 -0.20 1.20
CA LEU A 165 4.43 1.13 1.06
C LEU A 165 3.38 2.18 1.38
N TYR A 166 3.70 3.03 2.35
CA TYR A 166 2.96 4.24 2.63
C TYR A 166 3.61 5.43 1.91
N ALA A 167 2.92 6.00 0.93
CA ALA A 167 3.39 7.09 0.08
C ALA A 167 2.42 8.29 0.10
N PRO A 168 2.47 9.15 1.14
CA PRO A 168 1.49 10.21 1.33
C PRO A 168 1.54 11.28 0.21
N SER A 169 0.36 11.72 -0.24
CA SER A 169 0.24 12.89 -1.11
C SER A 169 0.62 14.17 -0.36
N GLY A 170 1.38 15.06 -1.03
CA GLY A 170 1.91 16.29 -0.43
C GLY A 170 3.35 16.19 0.09
N SER A 171 3.98 15.01 -0.04
CA SER A 171 5.44 14.90 0.09
C SER A 171 6.16 15.78 -0.93
N ARG A 172 7.34 16.28 -0.58
CA ARG A 172 8.26 16.96 -1.53
C ARG A 172 8.76 16.01 -2.63
N VAL A 173 8.62 14.71 -2.41
CA VAL A 173 9.14 13.65 -3.28
C VAL A 173 7.99 13.01 -4.07
N SER A 174 8.17 12.82 -5.37
CA SER A 174 7.16 12.20 -6.24
C SER A 174 6.86 10.74 -5.85
N LEU A 175 5.69 10.24 -6.23
CA LEU A 175 5.29 8.85 -5.94
C LEU A 175 6.28 7.84 -6.51
N SER A 176 6.75 8.05 -7.74
CA SER A 176 7.75 7.18 -8.37
C SER A 176 9.07 7.14 -7.59
N LYS A 177 9.51 8.26 -7.01
CA LYS A 177 10.73 8.33 -6.19
C LYS A 177 10.54 7.65 -4.82
N GLN A 178 9.38 7.80 -4.20
CA GLN A 178 9.05 7.06 -2.99
C GLN A 178 9.01 5.54 -3.26
N LEU A 179 8.42 5.14 -4.39
CA LEU A 179 8.41 3.75 -4.85
C LEU A 179 9.83 3.23 -5.11
N GLU A 180 10.68 4.01 -5.79
CA GLU A 180 12.09 3.66 -6.08
C GLU A 180 12.86 3.33 -4.79
N SER A 181 12.65 4.11 -3.72
CA SER A 181 13.28 3.89 -2.43
C SER A 181 12.72 2.70 -1.62
N SER A 182 11.61 2.11 -2.07
CA SER A 182 10.92 1.04 -1.37
C SER A 182 11.39 -0.36 -1.80
N PRO A 183 11.20 -1.39 -0.95
CA PRO A 183 11.44 -2.78 -1.32
C PRO A 183 10.38 -3.34 -2.28
N ILE A 184 9.30 -2.61 -2.59
CA ILE A 184 8.33 -3.03 -3.63
C ILE A 184 8.96 -2.89 -5.01
N MET A 185 9.92 -1.96 -5.16
CA MET A 185 10.53 -1.72 -6.46
C MET A 185 11.27 -2.98 -6.93
N PRO A 186 11.01 -3.47 -8.15
CA PRO A 186 11.68 -4.65 -8.67
C PRO A 186 13.18 -4.37 -8.78
N ARG A 187 14.00 -5.26 -8.19
CA ARG A 187 15.47 -5.17 -8.22
C ARG A 187 16.08 -6.48 -8.72
N VAL A 188 17.23 -6.38 -9.37
CA VAL A 188 17.99 -7.54 -9.85
C VAL A 188 18.66 -8.20 -8.64
N GLY A 189 18.34 -9.47 -8.37
CA GLY A 189 19.04 -10.30 -7.37
C GLY A 189 18.34 -10.53 -6.02
N GLU A 190 17.14 -10.01 -5.78
CA GLU A 190 16.49 -10.09 -4.45
C GLU A 190 15.53 -11.27 -4.26
N ASP A 191 15.51 -12.21 -5.22
CA ASP A 191 14.49 -13.25 -5.25
C ASP A 191 14.62 -14.30 -4.12
N GLU A 192 15.71 -14.32 -3.34
CA GLU A 192 15.85 -15.20 -2.16
C GLU A 192 16.51 -14.54 -0.92
N ASP A 193 17.40 -13.54 -1.06
CA ASP A 193 18.16 -13.00 0.10
C ASP A 193 17.83 -11.55 0.52
N GLY A 194 17.13 -10.78 -0.32
CA GLY A 194 16.94 -9.33 -0.12
C GLY A 194 15.85 -8.93 0.89
N ILE A 195 14.89 -9.83 1.16
CA ILE A 195 13.75 -9.56 2.05
C ILE A 195 14.20 -9.37 3.50
N ALA A 196 15.22 -10.10 3.94
CA ALA A 196 15.77 -9.98 5.29
C ALA A 196 16.42 -8.61 5.52
N LEU A 197 17.15 -8.09 4.55
CA LEU A 197 17.89 -6.83 4.70
C LEU A 197 16.96 -5.60 4.67
N ALA A 198 15.94 -5.61 3.79
CA ALA A 198 14.97 -4.53 3.69
C ALA A 198 14.01 -4.47 4.88
N ALA A 199 13.58 -5.64 5.41
CA ALA A 199 12.78 -5.72 6.63
C ALA A 199 13.55 -5.18 7.85
N LEU A 200 14.86 -5.50 7.96
CA LEU A 200 15.75 -4.94 8.97
C LEU A 200 15.90 -3.42 8.85
N ALA A 201 15.98 -2.90 7.62
CA ALA A 201 16.04 -1.46 7.39
C ALA A 201 14.72 -0.75 7.78
N CYS A 202 13.56 -1.29 7.42
CA CYS A 202 12.25 -0.75 7.82
C CYS A 202 12.02 -0.82 9.34
N LEU A 203 12.41 -1.93 9.99
CA LEU A 203 12.36 -2.07 11.45
C LEU A 203 13.29 -1.06 12.15
N SER A 204 14.49 -0.82 11.60
CA SER A 204 15.42 0.17 12.16
C SER A 204 14.90 1.62 12.08
N MET A 205 14.08 1.91 11.06
CA MET A 205 13.43 3.22 10.88
C MET A 205 12.19 3.39 11.77
N GLN A 206 11.51 2.29 12.12
CA GLN A 206 10.39 2.31 13.08
C GLN A 206 10.87 2.38 14.54
N LYS A 207 12.05 1.82 14.86
CA LYS A 207 12.62 1.82 16.22
C LYS A 207 13.19 3.18 16.67
N LYS A 208 13.30 4.16 15.78
CA LYS A 208 13.76 5.54 16.08
C LYS A 208 12.65 6.51 16.51
N ARG A 209 11.41 6.04 16.67
CA ARG A 209 10.36 6.82 17.35
C ARG A 209 10.31 6.40 18.81
N GLU A 210 11.05 7.11 19.66
CA GLU A 210 10.87 7.00 21.11
C GLU A 210 9.39 7.23 21.46
N PRO A 211 8.81 6.42 22.36
CA PRO A 211 7.47 6.68 22.85
C PRO A 211 7.51 7.96 23.70
N ARG A 212 6.73 8.98 23.31
CA ARG A 212 6.42 10.08 24.22
C ARG A 212 5.81 9.48 25.48
N THR A 213 6.54 9.59 26.59
CA THR A 213 6.08 9.17 27.91
C THR A 213 4.77 9.89 28.21
N TYR A 214 3.71 9.10 28.40
CA TYR A 214 2.43 9.55 28.93
C TYR A 214 2.66 10.13 30.33
N ARG A 215 2.40 11.43 30.53
CA ARG A 215 2.29 12.01 31.87
C ARG A 215 0.84 11.82 32.31
N PRO A 216 0.56 11.13 33.42
CA PRO A 216 -0.77 11.10 33.97
C PRO A 216 -1.14 12.50 34.46
N ILE A 217 -2.37 12.91 34.18
CA ILE A 217 -2.97 14.13 34.71
C ILE A 217 -3.13 13.89 36.22
N ARG A 218 -2.59 14.79 37.04
CA ARG A 218 -2.85 14.80 38.48
C ARG A 218 -4.27 15.34 38.69
N GLU A 219 -5.17 14.46 39.08
CA GLU A 219 -6.30 14.83 39.93
C GLU A 219 -5.75 14.89 41.35
N ASP A 220 -5.98 16.00 42.04
CA ASP A 220 -5.98 16.22 43.51
C ASP A 220 -6.26 17.73 43.67
N GLU A 221 -7.53 18.12 43.84
CA GLU A 221 -8.23 18.27 45.13
C GLU A 221 -7.80 19.51 45.91
N ASP A 222 -8.80 20.35 46.14
CA ASP A 222 -8.78 21.59 46.89
C ASP A 222 -8.36 21.38 48.35
N ALA A 223 -7.46 22.24 48.85
CA ALA A 223 -7.32 22.48 50.27
C ALA A 223 -6.88 23.94 50.47
N GLU A 224 -7.85 24.76 50.87
CA GLU A 224 -7.65 26.14 51.29
C GLU A 224 -6.78 26.23 52.55
N ASP A 225 -5.92 27.24 52.54
CA ASP A 225 -5.10 27.70 53.65
C ASP A 225 -5.95 28.22 54.83
N VAL A 226 -5.64 27.77 56.06
CA VAL A 226 -5.88 28.59 57.27
C VAL A 226 -4.64 28.61 58.15
N GLU A 227 -4.16 29.83 58.29
CA GLU A 227 -3.08 30.45 59.05
C GLU A 227 -2.55 29.82 60.36
N THR A 228 -1.23 29.97 60.46
CA THR A 228 -0.33 30.06 61.61
C THR A 228 -0.76 30.95 62.78
N LEU A 229 -0.46 30.51 64.00
CA LEU A 229 0.15 31.23 65.15
C LEU A 229 0.36 30.17 66.24
N GLY A 230 1.44 30.02 66.99
CA GLY A 230 2.54 30.88 67.40
C GLY A 230 3.00 30.34 68.77
N MET A 231 4.32 30.33 69.02
CA MET A 231 5.00 29.78 70.20
C MET A 231 4.47 30.35 71.56
N ASN A 232 4.55 29.60 72.67
CA ASN A 232 5.60 29.72 73.71
C ASN A 232 5.22 29.11 75.10
N LYS A 233 6.19 28.38 75.69
CA LYS A 233 6.62 28.27 77.11
C LYS A 233 5.60 28.20 78.27
N GLY A 234 5.69 27.08 79.00
CA GLY A 234 6.35 27.04 80.32
C GLY A 234 5.52 27.31 81.58
N LYS A 235 5.42 26.25 82.41
CA LYS A 235 4.95 26.16 83.82
C LYS A 235 3.48 26.47 84.09
#